data_AF-A0AAW0GPL2-F1
#
_entry.id   AF-A0AAW0GPL2-F1
#
_cell.length_a   1.000
_cell.length_b   1.000
_cell.length_c   1.000
_cell.angle_alpha   90.00
_cell.angle_beta   90.00
_cell.angle_gamma   90.00
#
_symmetry.space_group_name_H-M   'P 1'
#
loop_
_entity.id
_entity.type
_entity.pdbx_description
1 polymer ?
#
loop_
_entity_poly.entity_id
_entity_poly.type
_entity_poly.pdbx_seq_one_letter_code
_entity_poly.pdbx_strand_id
1 'polypeptide(L)'
;MPVKAVTATTLHIPDILRNWPWQRMLSPYYAVCKAESAAWCDSFNAFSPKAQAKFNRCDFNLLASLAFPRLDKDGCRVACDLMNLFFLFDEYSDVTNAPGVRKQADIIGVTLSRLVLRLVKSALLIHSSCILMLLLDAQLTATSSTFVASGIILSFVETPWASKRFSQFSRHKWLSLMRL
;
A
#
# COMPACT_ATOMS: atom_id res chain seq x y z
N MET A 1 -53.60 0.15 2.79
CA MET A 1 -52.69 -0.34 3.84
C MET A 1 -51.94 0.86 4.41
N PRO A 2 -51.87 1.07 5.73
CA PRO A 2 -51.18 2.23 6.30
C PRO A 2 -49.66 2.02 6.21
N VAL A 3 -48.96 3.02 5.66
CA VAL A 3 -47.50 3.05 5.59
C VAL A 3 -46.98 3.31 7.00
N LYS A 4 -46.26 2.34 7.57
CA LYS A 4 -45.64 2.45 8.90
C LYS A 4 -44.54 3.52 8.84
N ALA A 5 -44.67 4.57 9.64
CA ALA A 5 -43.65 5.61 9.73
C ALA A 5 -42.34 4.99 10.25
N VAL A 6 -41.27 5.07 9.43
CA VAL A 6 -39.93 4.65 9.83
C VAL A 6 -39.31 5.80 10.63
N THR A 7 -39.21 5.63 11.95
CA THR A 7 -38.43 6.52 12.80
C THR A 7 -36.95 6.27 12.53
N ALA A 8 -36.22 7.28 12.04
CA ALA A 8 -34.80 7.15 11.74
C ALA A 8 -33.99 7.00 13.02
N THR A 9 -33.39 5.83 13.23
CA THR A 9 -32.46 5.57 14.33
C THR A 9 -31.08 6.10 13.96
N THR A 10 -30.56 7.08 14.70
CA THR A 10 -29.18 7.55 14.54
C THR A 10 -28.21 6.62 15.28
N LEU A 11 -27.28 6.03 14.54
CA LEU A 11 -26.18 5.23 15.09
C LEU A 11 -24.90 6.10 15.11
N HIS A 12 -24.31 6.27 16.29
CA HIS A 12 -23.02 6.97 16.43
C HIS A 12 -21.87 5.96 16.38
N ILE A 13 -20.99 6.10 15.40
CA ILE A 13 -19.74 5.32 15.34
C ILE A 13 -18.81 5.91 16.41
N PRO A 14 -18.28 5.09 17.35
CA PRO A 14 -17.32 5.57 18.35
C PRO A 14 -16.05 6.05 17.67
N ASP A 15 -15.34 7.00 18.28
CA ASP A 15 -14.01 7.40 17.80
C ASP A 15 -13.01 6.27 18.04
N ILE A 16 -12.88 5.40 17.04
CA ILE A 16 -12.01 4.22 17.08
C ILE A 16 -10.52 4.56 17.14
N LEU A 17 -10.14 5.83 16.91
CA LEU A 17 -8.74 6.28 16.91
C LEU A 17 -8.38 7.11 18.15
N ARG A 18 -9.33 7.37 19.06
CA ARG A 18 -9.14 8.22 20.25
C ARG A 18 -7.91 7.85 21.09
N ASN A 19 -7.67 6.55 21.26
CA ASN A 19 -6.59 6.01 22.09
C ASN A 19 -5.51 5.32 21.24
N TRP A 20 -5.35 5.74 19.98
CA TRP A 20 -4.36 5.12 19.09
C TRP A 20 -2.94 5.40 19.59
N PRO A 21 -2.15 4.37 19.96
CA PRO A 21 -0.89 4.58 20.67
C PRO A 21 0.25 5.06 19.76
N TRP A 22 0.10 4.93 18.43
CA TRP A 22 1.13 5.32 17.48
C TRP A 22 0.94 6.76 16.99
N GLN A 23 1.97 7.58 17.13
CA GLN A 23 1.97 8.94 16.62
C GLN A 23 1.82 8.95 15.10
N ARG A 24 0.83 9.72 14.60
CA ARG A 24 0.68 9.96 13.17
C ARG A 24 1.79 10.89 12.69
N MET A 25 2.56 10.42 11.71
CA MET A 25 3.57 11.21 11.01
C MET A 25 3.10 11.43 9.58
N LEU A 26 3.15 12.66 9.10
CA LEU A 26 2.88 13.01 7.71
C LEU A 26 4.19 13.43 7.05
N SER A 27 4.46 12.93 5.84
CA SER A 27 5.60 13.40 5.06
C SER A 27 5.55 14.92 4.87
N PRO A 28 6.65 15.67 5.09
CA PRO A 28 6.70 17.11 4.83
C PRO A 28 6.53 17.43 3.33
N TYR A 29 6.69 16.43 2.46
CA TYR A 29 6.56 16.56 1.01
C TYR A 29 5.14 16.28 0.50
N TYR A 30 4.18 15.93 1.37
CA TYR A 30 2.82 15.55 0.98
C TYR A 30 2.17 16.54 0.01
N ALA A 31 2.19 17.85 0.33
CA ALA A 31 1.48 18.84 -0.47
C ALA A 31 2.01 18.91 -1.92
N VAL A 32 3.33 18.90 -2.09
CA VAL A 32 3.97 18.95 -3.41
C VAL A 32 3.81 17.63 -4.17
N CYS A 33 4.05 16.49 -3.50
CA CYS A 33 3.93 15.17 -4.12
C CYS A 33 2.48 14.84 -4.50
N LYS A 34 1.50 15.26 -3.69
CA LYS A 34 0.07 15.13 -4.02
C LYS A 34 -0.28 15.88 -5.31
N ALA A 35 0.15 17.13 -5.43
CA ALA A 35 -0.16 17.94 -6.61
C ALA A 35 0.47 17.32 -7.87
N GLU A 36 1.75 16.93 -7.79
CA GLU A 36 2.47 16.29 -8.90
C GLU A 36 1.86 14.92 -9.27
N SER A 37 1.46 14.10 -8.29
CA SER A 37 0.85 12.78 -8.52
C SER A 37 -0.57 12.87 -9.05
N ALA A 38 -1.40 13.76 -8.51
CA ALA A 38 -2.76 13.96 -9.00
C ALA A 38 -2.75 14.42 -10.47
N ALA A 39 -1.92 15.40 -10.81
CA ALA A 39 -1.76 15.87 -12.19
C ALA A 39 -1.28 14.75 -13.13
N TRP A 40 -0.36 13.90 -12.66
CA TRP A 40 0.10 12.74 -13.41
C TRP A 40 -1.02 11.71 -13.63
N CYS A 41 -1.79 11.37 -12.60
CA CYS A 41 -2.94 10.46 -12.71
C CYS A 41 -4.02 11.00 -13.65
N ASP A 42 -4.35 12.29 -13.55
CA ASP A 42 -5.36 12.93 -14.40
C ASP A 42 -4.93 12.96 -15.88
N SER A 43 -3.63 13.01 -16.16
CA SER A 43 -3.11 13.02 -17.53
C SER A 43 -3.46 11.76 -18.34
N PHE A 44 -3.70 10.62 -17.67
CA PHE A 44 -4.11 9.38 -18.34
C PHE A 44 -5.56 9.38 -18.79
N ASN A 45 -6.38 10.31 -18.30
CA ASN A 45 -7.83 10.34 -18.55
C ASN A 45 -8.48 8.97 -18.34
N ALA A 46 -8.03 8.27 -17.28
CA ALA A 46 -8.31 6.85 -17.09
C ALA A 46 -9.75 6.57 -16.62
N PHE A 47 -10.53 7.59 -16.28
CA PHE A 47 -11.86 7.44 -15.71
C PHE A 47 -12.92 8.21 -16.49
N SER A 48 -14.17 7.72 -16.43
CA SER A 48 -15.33 8.55 -16.76
C SER A 48 -15.47 9.72 -15.78
N PRO A 49 -16.15 10.83 -16.13
CA PRO A 49 -16.29 11.97 -15.21
C PRO A 49 -16.88 11.60 -13.83
N LYS A 50 -17.80 10.64 -13.80
CA LYS A 50 -18.40 10.14 -12.54
C LYS A 50 -17.39 9.33 -11.71
N ALA A 51 -16.59 8.48 -12.34
CA ALA A 51 -15.56 7.69 -11.67
C ALA A 51 -14.40 8.58 -11.19
N GLN A 52 -13.98 9.55 -12.01
CA GLN A 52 -12.98 10.54 -11.62
C GLN A 52 -13.43 11.35 -10.40
N ALA A 53 -14.70 11.78 -10.36
CA ALA A 53 -15.23 12.50 -9.20
C ALA A 53 -15.23 11.65 -7.92
N LYS A 54 -15.46 10.33 -8.02
CA LYS A 54 -15.32 9.41 -6.87
C LYS A 54 -13.86 9.25 -6.47
N PHE A 55 -12.98 9.03 -7.44
CA PHE A 55 -11.55 8.88 -7.22
C PHE A 55 -10.96 10.10 -6.51
N ASN A 56 -11.30 11.32 -6.98
CA ASN A 56 -10.82 12.59 -6.43
C ASN A 56 -11.37 12.91 -5.02
N ARG A 57 -12.44 12.24 -4.57
CA ARG A 57 -12.92 12.36 -3.18
C ARG A 57 -12.04 11.61 -2.20
N CYS A 58 -11.29 10.62 -2.68
CA CYS A 58 -10.31 9.89 -1.89
C CYS A 58 -8.95 10.59 -2.00
N ASP A 59 -8.22 10.67 -0.88
CA ASP A 59 -6.85 11.20 -0.88
C ASP A 59 -5.84 10.08 -0.69
N PHE A 60 -5.59 9.34 -1.77
CA PHE A 60 -4.61 8.25 -1.76
C PHE A 60 -3.17 8.74 -1.56
N ASN A 61 -2.89 9.98 -1.94
CA ASN A 61 -1.60 10.63 -1.70
C ASN A 61 -1.38 10.88 -0.20
N LEU A 62 -2.44 11.24 0.54
CA LEU A 62 -2.40 11.37 1.99
C LEU A 62 -2.11 10.01 2.64
N LEU A 63 -2.80 8.95 2.19
CA LEU A 63 -2.53 7.59 2.67
C LEU A 63 -1.06 7.19 2.43
N ALA A 64 -0.53 7.41 1.23
CA ALA A 64 0.87 7.14 0.91
C ALA A 64 1.83 7.93 1.80
N SER A 65 1.55 9.22 2.01
CA SER A 65 2.38 10.13 2.81
C SER A 65 2.32 9.85 4.31
N LEU A 66 1.26 9.20 4.79
CA LEU A 66 1.12 8.69 6.17
C LEU A 66 1.75 7.31 6.34
N ALA A 67 1.72 6.47 5.30
CA ALA A 67 2.31 5.13 5.32
C ALA A 67 3.84 5.17 5.20
N PHE A 68 4.38 6.13 4.43
CA PHE A 68 5.81 6.28 4.19
C PHE A 68 6.33 7.69 4.54
N PRO A 69 6.09 8.20 5.76
CA PRO A 69 6.32 9.61 6.11
C PRO A 69 7.79 10.00 6.20
N ARG A 70 8.69 9.00 6.27
CA ARG A 70 10.13 9.18 6.41
C ARG A 70 10.90 9.14 5.08
N LEU A 71 10.22 8.87 3.98
CA LEU A 71 10.85 8.95 2.67
C LEU A 71 11.17 10.41 2.33
N ASP A 72 12.23 10.58 1.54
CA ASP A 72 12.55 11.86 0.91
C ASP A 72 11.47 12.26 -0.12
N LYS A 73 11.67 13.42 -0.76
CA LYS A 73 10.68 13.95 -1.73
C LYS A 73 10.41 12.93 -2.84
N ASP A 74 11.45 12.32 -3.39
CA ASP A 74 11.32 11.37 -4.51
C ASP A 74 10.64 10.08 -4.07
N GLY A 75 10.98 9.53 -2.89
CA GLY A 75 10.30 8.37 -2.34
C GLY A 75 8.83 8.66 -2.01
N CYS A 76 8.52 9.83 -1.46
CA CYS A 76 7.15 10.28 -1.23
C CYS A 76 6.37 10.41 -2.55
N ARG A 77 7.00 10.97 -3.59
CA ARG A 77 6.42 11.09 -4.93
C ARG A 77 6.08 9.72 -5.52
N VAL A 78 7.00 8.77 -5.45
CA VAL A 78 6.79 7.41 -5.96
C VAL A 78 5.72 6.66 -5.15
N ALA A 79 5.70 6.84 -3.82
CA ALA A 79 4.68 6.25 -2.97
C ALA A 79 3.26 6.75 -3.33
N CYS A 80 3.13 8.05 -3.62
CA CYS A 80 1.88 8.65 -4.08
C CYS A 80 1.40 8.03 -5.41
N ASP A 81 2.29 7.93 -6.41
CA ASP A 81 1.93 7.31 -7.70
C ASP A 81 1.52 5.86 -7.55
N LEU A 82 2.28 5.10 -6.76
CA LEU A 82 1.99 3.69 -6.56
C LEU A 82 0.65 3.49 -5.86
N MET A 83 0.32 4.32 -4.88
CA MET A 83 -0.96 4.25 -4.18
C MET A 83 -2.12 4.59 -5.13
N ASN A 84 -2.00 5.64 -5.93
CA ASN A 84 -3.01 5.95 -6.95
C ASN A 84 -3.19 4.81 -7.96
N LEU A 85 -2.09 4.17 -8.40
CA LEU A 85 -2.16 3.01 -9.29
C LEU A 85 -2.89 1.81 -8.66
N PHE A 86 -2.68 1.53 -7.38
CA PHE A 86 -3.39 0.43 -6.72
C PHE A 86 -4.91 0.65 -6.73
N PHE A 87 -5.36 1.85 -6.37
CA PHE A 87 -6.79 2.17 -6.37
C PHE A 87 -7.37 2.33 -7.78
N LEU A 88 -6.56 2.74 -8.75
CA LEU A 88 -6.95 2.69 -10.16
C LEU A 88 -7.27 1.26 -10.58
N PHE A 89 -6.39 0.30 -10.27
CA PHE A 89 -6.63 -1.10 -10.61
C PHE A 89 -7.81 -1.71 -9.86
N ASP A 90 -8.00 -1.35 -8.59
CA ASP A 90 -9.14 -1.77 -7.77
C ASP A 90 -10.47 -1.38 -8.44
N GLU A 91 -10.66 -0.10 -8.77
CA GLU A 91 -11.88 0.40 -9.43
C GLU A 91 -12.11 -0.27 -10.79
N TYR A 92 -11.04 -0.51 -11.56
CA TYR A 92 -11.14 -1.22 -12.83
C TYR A 92 -11.53 -2.69 -12.64
N SER A 93 -11.00 -3.35 -11.62
CA SER A 93 -11.27 -4.76 -11.37
C SER A 93 -12.70 -5.01 -10.88
N ASP A 94 -13.28 -4.08 -10.11
CA ASP A 94 -14.65 -4.13 -9.59
C ASP A 94 -15.73 -4.18 -10.69
N VAL A 95 -15.46 -3.52 -11.83
CA VAL A 95 -16.40 -3.45 -12.96
C VAL A 95 -16.09 -4.47 -14.06
N THR A 96 -15.01 -5.23 -13.92
CA THR A 96 -14.52 -6.15 -14.95
C THR A 96 -14.90 -7.59 -14.66
N ASN A 97 -15.20 -8.37 -15.71
CA ASN A 97 -15.48 -9.80 -15.57
C ASN A 97 -14.20 -10.63 -15.31
N ALA A 98 -14.36 -11.90 -14.92
CA ALA A 98 -13.23 -12.75 -14.54
C ALA A 98 -12.09 -12.85 -15.59
N PRO A 99 -12.36 -12.95 -16.91
CA PRO A 99 -11.31 -12.90 -17.93
C PRO A 99 -10.56 -11.56 -17.98
N GLY A 100 -11.27 -10.44 -17.86
CA GLY A 100 -10.64 -9.12 -17.89
C GLY A 100 -9.79 -8.85 -16.65
N VAL A 101 -10.26 -9.28 -15.46
CA VAL A 101 -9.47 -9.20 -14.22
C VAL A 101 -8.19 -10.04 -14.32
N ARG A 102 -8.24 -11.22 -14.95
CA ARG A 102 -7.04 -12.04 -15.20
C ARG A 102 -6.02 -11.33 -16.08
N LYS A 103 -6.49 -10.67 -17.14
CA LYS A 103 -5.62 -9.86 -18.01
C LYS A 103 -5.00 -8.66 -17.26
N GLN A 104 -5.78 -7.99 -16.42
CA GLN A 104 -5.27 -6.93 -15.54
C GLN A 104 -4.19 -7.49 -14.60
N ALA A 105 -4.44 -8.62 -13.94
CA ALA A 105 -3.48 -9.28 -13.06
C ALA A 105 -2.17 -9.65 -13.76
N ASP A 106 -2.23 -10.11 -15.02
CA ASP A 106 -1.02 -10.41 -15.81
C ASP A 106 -0.19 -9.15 -16.09
N ILE A 107 -0.85 -8.05 -16.50
CA ILE A 107 -0.20 -6.76 -16.78
C ILE A 107 0.42 -6.19 -15.50
N ILE A 108 -0.36 -6.15 -14.42
CA ILE A 108 0.05 -5.63 -13.11
C ILE A 108 1.18 -6.49 -12.55
N GLY A 109 1.02 -7.81 -12.56
CA GLY A 109 1.98 -8.75 -12.02
C GLY A 109 3.35 -8.67 -12.70
N VAL A 110 3.39 -8.44 -14.02
CA VAL A 110 4.65 -8.20 -14.75
C VAL A 110 5.25 -6.83 -14.44
N THR A 111 4.42 -5.80 -14.32
CA THR A 111 4.87 -4.40 -14.11
C THR A 111 5.35 -4.18 -12.68
N LEU A 112 4.56 -4.59 -11.70
CA LEU A 112 4.88 -4.43 -10.28
C LEU A 112 6.04 -5.29 -9.84
N SER A 113 6.23 -6.50 -10.37
CA SER A 113 7.40 -7.31 -9.97
C SER A 113 8.74 -6.64 -10.32
N ARG A 114 8.79 -5.69 -11.27
CA ARG A 114 9.99 -4.88 -11.56
C ARG A 114 10.11 -3.63 -10.68
N LEU A 115 8.98 -3.00 -10.34
CA LEU A 115 8.93 -1.73 -9.59
C LEU A 115 8.96 -1.95 -8.06
N VAL A 116 8.15 -2.89 -7.58
CA VAL A 116 8.06 -3.29 -6.17
C VAL A 116 9.38 -3.90 -5.70
N LEU A 117 10.12 -4.63 -6.54
CA LEU A 117 11.47 -5.08 -6.16
C LEU A 117 12.43 -3.91 -5.88
N ARG A 118 12.28 -2.76 -6.54
CA ARG A 118 13.13 -1.58 -6.28
C ARG A 118 12.71 -0.89 -4.98
N LEU A 119 11.41 -0.69 -4.78
CA LEU A 119 10.88 -0.04 -3.59
C LEU A 119 10.98 -0.92 -2.34
N VAL A 120 10.69 -2.21 -2.44
CA VAL A 120 10.88 -3.18 -1.36
C VAL A 120 12.35 -3.34 -1.06
N LYS A 121 13.29 -3.35 -2.02
CA LYS A 121 14.72 -3.36 -1.65
C LYS A 121 15.11 -2.13 -0.84
N SER A 122 14.69 -0.93 -1.25
CA SER A 122 14.96 0.30 -0.49
C SER A 122 14.26 0.30 0.88
N ALA A 123 13.00 -0.14 0.94
CA ALA A 123 12.23 -0.23 2.17
C ALA A 123 12.66 -1.39 3.08
N LEU A 124 13.23 -2.48 2.53
CA LEU A 124 13.77 -3.64 3.25
C LEU A 124 15.18 -3.36 3.77
N LEU A 125 15.95 -2.46 3.14
CA LEU A 125 17.15 -1.87 3.75
C LEU A 125 16.77 -1.00 4.96
N ILE A 126 15.68 -0.23 4.85
CA ILE A 126 15.11 0.56 5.97
C ILE A 126 14.45 -0.36 7.02
N HIS A 127 13.87 -1.49 6.62
CA HIS A 127 13.28 -2.48 7.53
C HIS A 127 14.31 -3.41 8.14
N SER A 128 15.47 -3.67 7.52
CA SER A 128 16.54 -4.46 8.15
C SER A 128 17.15 -3.70 9.33
N SER A 129 17.18 -2.37 9.25
CA SER A 129 17.53 -1.50 10.38
C SER A 129 16.40 -1.41 11.42
N CYS A 130 15.12 -1.43 11.03
CA CYS A 130 14.01 -1.47 11.98
C CYS A 130 13.80 -2.85 12.64
N ILE A 131 14.07 -3.96 11.94
CA ILE A 131 14.03 -5.32 12.48
C ILE A 131 15.23 -5.53 13.40
N LEU A 132 16.42 -5.00 13.11
CA LEU A 132 17.50 -4.97 14.10
C LEU A 132 17.14 -4.14 15.34
N MET A 133 16.46 -3.01 15.18
CA MET A 133 15.96 -2.21 16.32
C MET A 133 14.89 -2.96 17.13
N LEU A 134 13.93 -3.60 16.47
CA LEU A 134 12.87 -4.39 17.14
C LEU A 134 13.41 -5.68 17.76
N LEU A 135 14.46 -6.30 17.18
CA LEU A 135 15.14 -7.45 17.76
C LEU A 135 16.07 -7.05 18.91
N LEU A 136 16.68 -5.85 18.88
CA LEU A 136 17.45 -5.30 19.99
C LEU A 136 16.53 -4.89 21.15
N ASP A 137 15.38 -4.28 20.85
CA ASP A 137 14.32 -3.99 21.83
C ASP A 137 13.74 -5.28 22.41
N ALA A 138 13.49 -6.32 21.59
CA ALA A 138 13.00 -7.61 22.06
C ALA A 138 14.03 -8.38 22.91
N GLN A 139 15.34 -8.16 22.72
CA GLN A 139 16.40 -8.69 23.59
C GLN A 139 16.47 -7.92 24.92
N LEU A 140 16.11 -6.63 24.95
CA LEU A 140 16.08 -5.79 26.15
C LEU A 140 14.76 -5.91 26.94
N THR A 141 13.65 -6.24 26.28
CA THR A 141 12.31 -6.41 26.87
C THR A 141 11.85 -7.86 26.86
N ALA A 142 12.69 -8.76 27.36
CA ALA A 142 12.27 -10.10 27.76
C ALA A 142 11.37 -10.06 29.02
N THR A 143 10.24 -9.33 28.98
CA THR A 143 9.07 -9.57 29.82
C THR A 143 7.81 -9.09 29.08
N SER A 144 6.93 -10.06 28.79
CA SER A 144 5.52 -9.94 28.37
C SER A 144 5.18 -9.51 26.91
N SER A 145 4.86 -10.55 26.11
CA SER A 145 3.67 -10.69 25.26
C SER A 145 3.31 -9.56 24.25
N THR A 146 3.79 -9.67 23.00
CA THR A 146 3.00 -9.29 21.78
C THR A 146 3.58 -9.98 20.53
N PHE A 147 2.94 -11.04 20.03
CA PHE A 147 3.39 -11.79 18.82
C PHE A 147 2.45 -11.65 17.60
N VAL A 148 1.45 -10.75 17.60
CA VAL A 148 0.34 -10.84 16.61
C VAL A 148 0.52 -9.98 15.35
N ALA A 149 1.48 -9.06 15.30
CA ALA A 149 1.56 -8.08 14.19
C ALA A 149 2.27 -8.58 12.90
N SER A 150 2.94 -9.74 12.93
CA SER A 150 3.81 -10.17 11.80
C SER A 150 3.09 -10.88 10.65
N GLY A 151 1.80 -11.23 10.79
CA GLY A 151 1.10 -12.12 9.85
C GLY A 151 0.66 -11.49 8.52
N ILE A 152 0.33 -10.20 8.50
CA ILE A 152 -0.31 -9.57 7.33
C ILE A 152 0.69 -9.31 6.18
N ILE A 153 1.96 -9.07 6.49
CA ILE A 153 3.00 -8.78 5.49
C ILE A 153 3.61 -10.08 4.93
N LEU A 154 3.74 -11.13 5.73
CA LEU A 154 4.21 -12.45 5.26
C LEU A 154 3.22 -13.11 4.29
N SER A 155 1.92 -12.84 4.47
CA SER A 155 0.87 -13.35 3.59
C SER A 155 1.02 -12.88 2.13
N PHE A 156 1.63 -11.73 1.87
CA PHE A 156 1.89 -11.24 0.50
C PHE A 156 3.06 -11.97 -0.17
N VAL A 157 4.06 -12.40 0.62
CA VAL A 157 5.27 -13.10 0.15
C VAL A 157 5.02 -14.60 -0.03
N GLU A 158 4.14 -15.20 0.78
CA GLU A 158 3.83 -16.64 0.75
C GLU A 158 2.71 -17.03 -0.23
N THR A 159 2.17 -16.07 -0.99
CA THR A 159 1.19 -16.39 -2.01
C THR A 159 1.78 -17.35 -3.08
N PRO A 160 1.02 -18.36 -3.56
CA PRO A 160 1.52 -19.37 -4.51
C PRO A 160 2.06 -18.82 -5.85
N TRP A 161 1.71 -17.58 -6.20
CA TRP A 161 2.24 -16.91 -7.39
C TRP A 161 3.69 -16.43 -7.21
N ALA A 162 4.08 -16.06 -5.98
CA ALA A 162 5.44 -15.64 -5.65
C ALA A 162 6.39 -16.86 -5.58
N SER A 163 5.98 -17.94 -4.91
CA SER A 163 6.86 -19.11 -4.71
C SER A 163 7.26 -19.81 -6.02
N LYS A 164 6.35 -19.90 -7.00
CA LYS A 164 6.65 -20.46 -8.34
C LYS A 164 7.61 -19.62 -9.17
N ARG A 165 7.71 -18.30 -8.93
CA ARG A 165 8.58 -17.40 -9.68
C ARG A 165 9.96 -17.24 -9.04
N PHE A 166 10.07 -17.42 -7.72
CA PHE A 166 11.34 -17.37 -6.99
C PHE A 166 12.13 -18.67 -7.05
N SER A 167 11.49 -19.83 -7.28
CA SER A 167 12.20 -21.12 -7.44
C SER A 167 13.07 -21.21 -8.70
N GLN A 168 12.88 -20.30 -9.67
CA GLN A 168 13.68 -20.25 -10.91
C GLN A 168 14.97 -19.41 -10.80
N PHE A 169 15.21 -18.74 -9.68
CA PHE A 169 16.42 -17.94 -9.50
C PHE A 169 17.50 -18.73 -8.76
N SER A 170 18.54 -19.17 -9.47
CA SER A 170 19.67 -19.88 -8.86
C SER A 170 20.40 -19.00 -7.85
N ARG A 171 20.93 -19.62 -6.78
CA ARG A 171 21.70 -18.96 -5.69
C ARG A 171 22.82 -18.05 -6.21
N HIS A 172 23.41 -18.37 -7.36
CA HIS A 172 24.45 -17.55 -7.99
C HIS A 172 23.92 -16.23 -8.56
N LYS A 173 22.71 -16.21 -9.13
CA LYS A 173 22.08 -14.96 -9.61
C LYS A 173 21.72 -14.05 -8.43
N TRP A 174 21.41 -14.63 -7.27
CA TRP A 174 21.18 -13.87 -6.04
C TRP A 174 22.43 -13.14 -5.55
N LEU A 175 23.58 -13.82 -5.51
CA LEU A 175 24.83 -13.23 -5.02
C LEU A 175 25.40 -12.14 -5.95
N SER A 176 25.19 -12.25 -7.26
CA SER A 176 25.58 -11.21 -8.22
C SER A 176 24.75 -9.93 -8.11
N LEU A 177 23.53 -10.01 -7.58
CA LEU A 177 22.60 -8.87 -7.41
C LEU A 177 22.81 -8.12 -6.07
N MET A 178 23.65 -8.63 -5.18
CA MET A 178 23.97 -8.03 -3.86
C MET A 178 25.36 -7.37 -3.80
N ARG A 179 26.12 -7.36 -4.90
CA ARG A 179 27.36 -6.58 -5.05
C ARG A 179 27.12 -5.37 -5.95
N LEU A 180 26.27 -4.44 -5.51
CA LEU A 180 26.24 -3.04 -5.89
C LEU A 180 25.67 -2.24 -4.72
#